data_AF-A0A5E4GM38-F1
#
_entry.id   AF-A0A5E4GM38-F1
#
_cell.length_a   1.000
_cell.length_b   1.000
_cell.length_c   1.000
_cell.angle_alpha   90.00
_cell.angle_beta   90.00
_cell.angle_gamma   90.00
#
_symmetry.space_group_name_H-M   'P 1'
#
loop_
_entity.id
_entity.type
_entity.pdbx_description
1 polymer ?
#
loop_
_entity_poly.entity_id
_entity_poly.type
_entity_poly.pdbx_seq_one_letter_code
_entity_poly.pdbx_strand_id
1 'polypeptide(L)'
;KLQWNAFVASRLSPEFEAVHYEQSWRRKKCEYNHRLSRKGYVGLEDELEETMLGEEIDLSLLWKKAREDKQGNIFDPKVAKKTKLI
;
A
#
# COMPACT_ATOMS: atom_id res chain seq x y z
N LYS A 1 -3.11 -30.74 16.75
CA LYS A 1 -4.47 -30.84 16.16
C LYS A 1 -5.49 -29.91 16.83
N LEU A 2 -5.59 -29.89 18.17
CA LEU A 2 -6.51 -28.99 18.91
C LEU A 2 -6.30 -27.49 18.62
N GLN A 3 -5.06 -27.01 18.60
CA GLN A 3 -4.74 -25.61 18.28
C GLN A 3 -5.17 -25.21 16.87
N TRP A 4 -5.01 -26.11 15.88
CA TRP A 4 -5.45 -25.87 14.51
C TRP A 4 -6.98 -25.75 14.43
N ASN A 5 -7.70 -26.67 15.08
CA ASN A 5 -9.16 -26.63 15.09
C ASN A 5 -9.69 -25.37 15.79
N ALA A 6 -9.05 -24.93 16.88
CA ALA A 6 -9.40 -23.69 17.57
C ALA A 6 -9.17 -22.45 16.70
N PHE A 7 -8.05 -22.41 15.96
CA PHE A 7 -7.78 -21.34 14.99
C PHE A 7 -8.81 -21.32 13.86
N VAL A 8 -9.15 -22.47 13.28
CA VAL A 8 -10.16 -22.54 12.22
C VAL A 8 -11.53 -22.09 12.74
N ALA A 9 -11.92 -22.55 13.93
CA ALA A 9 -13.17 -22.13 14.56
C ALA A 9 -13.21 -20.61 14.80
N SER A 10 -12.09 -19.99 15.23
CA SER A 10 -12.06 -18.54 15.43
C SER A 10 -12.18 -17.76 14.12
N ARG A 11 -11.63 -18.27 13.02
CA ARG A 11 -11.75 -17.66 11.67
C ARG A 11 -13.14 -17.80 11.05
N LEU A 12 -13.96 -18.72 11.55
CA LEU A 12 -15.35 -18.94 11.14
C LEU A 12 -16.36 -18.28 12.10
N SER A 13 -15.87 -17.57 13.11
CA SER A 13 -16.73 -16.90 14.09
C SER A 13 -17.41 -15.65 13.52
N PRO A 14 -18.64 -15.33 13.93
CA PRO A 14 -19.31 -14.09 13.56
C PRO A 14 -18.51 -12.83 13.93
N GLU A 15 -17.77 -12.88 15.05
CA GLU A 15 -16.91 -11.79 15.50
C GLU A 15 -15.79 -11.52 14.49
N PHE A 16 -15.16 -12.59 13.97
CA PHE A 16 -14.14 -12.46 12.94
C PHE A 16 -14.72 -11.92 11.63
N GLU A 17 -15.92 -12.36 11.23
CA GLU A 17 -16.60 -11.88 10.03
C GLU A 17 -16.92 -10.38 10.12
N ALA A 18 -17.38 -9.90 11.27
CA ALA A 18 -17.64 -8.47 11.50
C ALA A 18 -16.36 -7.63 11.36
N VAL A 19 -15.26 -8.07 11.98
CA VAL A 19 -13.94 -7.41 11.83
C VAL A 19 -13.47 -7.44 10.38
N HIS A 20 -13.61 -8.57 9.69
CA HIS A 20 -13.24 -8.69 8.29
C HIS A 20 -14.04 -7.73 7.40
N TYR A 21 -15.36 -7.63 7.60
CA TYR A 21 -16.22 -6.71 6.87
C TYR A 21 -15.80 -5.26 7.08
N GLU A 22 -15.56 -4.86 8.34
CA GLU A 22 -15.15 -3.50 8.66
C GLU A 22 -13.81 -3.15 7.98
N GLN A 23 -12.82 -4.04 8.06
CA GLN A 23 -11.52 -3.82 7.43
C GLN A 23 -11.62 -3.79 5.89
N SER A 24 -12.45 -4.65 5.30
CA SER A 24 -12.74 -4.64 3.86
C SER A 24 -13.38 -3.30 3.44
N TRP A 25 -14.31 -2.79 4.24
CA TRP A 25 -14.97 -1.51 3.97
C TRP A 25 -14.00 -0.33 4.09
N ARG A 26 -13.12 -0.32 5.10
CA ARG A 26 -12.02 0.65 5.22
C ARG A 26 -11.11 0.59 3.99
N ARG A 27 -10.74 -0.61 3.52
CA ARG A 27 -9.90 -0.79 2.33
C ARG A 27 -10.55 -0.27 1.05
N LYS A 28 -11.87 -0.44 0.89
CA LYS A 28 -12.63 0.09 -0.26
C LYS A 28 -12.60 1.62 -0.35
N LYS A 29 -12.39 2.33 0.76
CA LYS A 29 -12.25 3.80 0.76
C LYS A 29 -10.88 4.29 0.28
N CYS A 30 -9.87 3.42 0.18
CA CYS A 30 -8.56 3.80 -0.32
C CYS A 30 -8.59 4.05 -1.83
N GLU A 31 -8.78 5.31 -2.24
CA GLU A 31 -8.86 5.68 -3.66
C GLU A 31 -7.52 5.59 -4.39
N TYR A 32 -6.41 6.00 -3.74
CA TYR A 32 -5.09 6.04 -4.38
C TYR A 32 -4.18 4.94 -3.86
N ASN A 33 -4.40 3.73 -4.35
CA ASN A 33 -3.61 2.56 -4.00
C ASN A 33 -2.14 2.72 -4.42
N HIS A 34 -1.23 2.43 -3.49
CA HIS A 34 0.22 2.40 -3.74
C HIS A 34 0.64 0.98 -4.16
N ARG A 35 1.79 0.88 -4.82
CA ARG A 35 2.37 -0.36 -5.36
C ARG A 35 3.70 -0.72 -4.68
N LEU A 36 3.88 -0.31 -3.43
CA LEU A 36 5.11 -0.56 -2.68
C LEU A 36 5.29 -2.03 -2.34
N SER A 37 6.55 -2.43 -2.26
CA SER A 37 6.94 -3.72 -1.73
C SER A 37 6.77 -3.78 -0.21
N ARG A 38 7.13 -4.92 0.40
CA ARG A 38 7.13 -5.10 1.86
C ARG A 38 7.99 -4.08 2.60
N LYS A 39 8.99 -3.47 1.94
CA LYS A 39 9.82 -2.43 2.55
C LYS A 39 9.06 -1.11 2.80
N GLY A 40 7.90 -0.93 2.15
CA GLY A 40 7.08 0.27 2.33
C GLY A 40 7.76 1.55 1.82
N TYR A 41 7.41 2.67 2.43
CA TYR A 41 7.97 3.98 2.07
C TYR A 41 9.41 4.15 2.52
N VAL A 42 9.77 3.60 3.69
CA VAL A 42 11.14 3.67 4.23
C VAL A 42 12.13 3.07 3.23
N GLY A 43 11.88 1.85 2.74
CA GLY A 43 12.79 1.27 1.75
C GLY A 43 12.69 1.90 0.35
N LEU A 44 11.61 2.63 0.04
CA LEU A 44 11.57 3.43 -1.20
C LEU A 44 12.45 4.67 -1.07
N GLU A 45 12.43 5.31 0.10
CA GLU A 45 13.27 6.46 0.44
C GLU A 45 14.75 6.06 0.37
N ASP A 46 15.14 4.97 1.04
CA ASP A 46 16.50 4.42 0.96
C ASP A 46 16.95 4.18 -0.51
N GLU A 47 16.08 3.56 -1.33
CA GLU A 47 16.36 3.29 -2.75
C GLU A 47 16.52 4.59 -3.59
N LEU A 48 15.77 5.63 -3.25
CA LEU A 48 15.85 6.93 -3.89
C LEU A 48 17.08 7.72 -3.43
N GLU A 49 17.47 7.65 -2.16
CA GLU A 49 18.68 8.32 -1.63
C GLU A 49 19.95 7.76 -2.28
N GLU A 50 20.01 6.45 -2.48
CA GLU A 50 21.11 5.80 -3.20
C GLU A 50 21.23 6.28 -4.66
N THR A 51 20.09 6.59 -5.29
CA THR A 51 20.03 6.98 -6.70
C THR A 51 20.20 8.50 -6.90
N MET A 52 19.65 9.31 -6.00
CA MET A 52 19.57 10.77 -6.08
C MET A 52 20.50 11.43 -5.07
N LEU A 53 21.80 11.11 -5.18
CA LEU A 53 22.86 11.55 -4.26
C LEU A 53 22.80 13.05 -3.92
N GLY A 54 22.30 13.37 -2.73
CA GLY A 54 22.32 14.72 -2.15
C GLY A 54 21.09 15.60 -2.43
N GLU A 55 20.03 15.06 -3.05
CA GLU A 55 18.75 15.75 -3.18
C GLU A 55 17.81 15.38 -2.02
N GLU A 56 17.17 16.39 -1.42
CA GLU A 56 16.13 16.17 -0.41
C GLU A 56 14.91 15.51 -1.07
N ILE A 57 14.53 14.32 -0.60
CA ILE A 57 13.40 13.59 -1.14
C ILE A 57 12.11 14.22 -0.61
N ASP A 58 11.44 14.98 -1.47
CA ASP A 58 10.12 15.51 -1.14
C ASP A 58 9.08 14.38 -1.02
N LEU A 59 8.14 14.55 -0.08
CA LEU A 59 6.98 13.66 0.11
C LEU A 59 6.14 13.55 -1.16
N SER A 60 6.08 14.61 -1.97
CA SER A 60 5.38 14.58 -3.26
C SER A 60 6.03 13.59 -4.23
N LEU A 61 7.36 13.54 -4.27
CA LEU A 61 8.13 12.62 -5.10
C LEU A 61 7.92 11.18 -4.62
N LEU A 62 8.04 10.94 -3.31
CA LEU A 62 7.76 9.63 -2.70
C LEU A 62 6.36 9.14 -3.04
N TRP A 63 5.36 10.02 -2.98
CA TRP A 63 3.97 9.67 -3.28
C TRP A 63 3.78 9.23 -4.75
N LYS A 64 4.44 9.93 -5.70
CA LYS A 64 4.42 9.61 -7.13
C LYS A 64 5.13 8.28 -7.39
N LYS A 65 6.37 8.14 -6.90
CA LYS A 65 7.19 6.94 -7.04
C LYS A 65 6.55 5.69 -6.45
N ALA A 66 5.88 5.82 -5.31
CA ALA A 66 5.16 4.72 -4.67
C ALA A 66 3.99 4.15 -5.50
N ARG A 67 3.59 4.83 -6.58
CA ARG A 67 2.46 4.47 -7.44
C ARG A 67 2.84 4.15 -8.88
N GLU A 68 4.12 4.33 -9.20
CA GLU A 68 4.73 3.85 -10.43
C GLU A 68 4.96 2.33 -10.35
N ASP A 69 4.93 1.66 -11.50
CA ASP A 69 5.49 0.31 -11.63
C ASP A 69 7.02 0.38 -11.82
N LYS A 70 7.66 -0.79 -11.98
CA LYS A 70 9.11 -0.89 -12.20
C LYS A 70 9.58 -0.21 -13.50
N GLN A 71 8.66 0.08 -14.42
CA GLN A 71 8.90 0.74 -15.69
C GLN A 71 8.53 2.24 -15.65
N GLY A 72 8.03 2.75 -14.51
CA GLY A 72 7.58 4.14 -14.36
C GLY A 72 6.13 4.39 -14.76
N ASN A 73 5.32 3.36 -15.07
CA ASN A 73 3.94 3.54 -15.50
C ASN A 73 2.97 3.61 -14.33
N ILE A 74 1.94 4.44 -14.47
CA ILE A 74 0.81 4.53 -13.53
C ILE A 74 -0.43 3.97 -14.22
N PHE A 75 -0.91 2.82 -13.75
CA PHE A 75 -2.04 2.13 -14.37
C PHE A 75 -3.41 2.74 -14.01
N ASP A 76 -3.58 3.22 -12.78
CA ASP A 76 -4.85 3.74 -12.32
C ASP A 76 -5.06 5.17 -12.88
N PRO A 77 -6.08 5.41 -13.72
CA PRO A 77 -6.32 6.73 -14.30
C PRO A 77 -6.57 7.82 -13.27
N LYS A 78 -7.17 7.49 -12.12
CA LYS A 78 -7.40 8.45 -11.04
C LYS A 78 -6.11 8.86 -10.37
N VAL A 79 -5.23 7.88 -10.12
CA VAL A 79 -3.90 8.13 -9.61
C VAL A 79 -3.12 8.99 -10.61
N ALA A 80 -3.12 8.62 -11.89
CA ALA A 80 -2.40 9.37 -12.93
C ALA A 80 -2.88 10.83 -13.03
N LYS A 81 -4.19 11.08 -12.90
CA LYS A 81 -4.73 12.44 -12.81
C LYS A 81 -4.23 13.18 -11.56
N LYS A 82 -4.23 12.51 -10.40
CA LYS A 82 -3.79 13.10 -9.13
C LYS A 82 -2.29 13.41 -9.14
N THR A 83 -1.46 12.53 -9.67
CA THR A 83 0.00 12.71 -9.84
C THR A 83 0.31 13.98 -10.65
N LYS A 84 -0.51 14.33 -11.64
CA LYS A 84 -0.34 15.56 -12.45
C LYS A 84 -0.75 16.85 -11.72
N LEU A 85 -1.51 16.74 -10.64
CA LEU A 85 -2.01 17.87 -9.84
C LEU A 85 -1.16 18.15 -8.60
N ILE A 86 -0.29 17.21 -8.23
CA ILE A 86 0.70 17.33 -7.16
C ILE A 86 2.00 17.82 -7.79
#